data_AF-A0A8H6A2F9-F1
#
_entry.id   AF-A0A8H6A2F9-F1
#
_cell.length_a   1.000
_cell.length_b   1.000
_cell.length_c   1.000
_cell.angle_alpha   90.00
_cell.angle_beta   90.00
_cell.angle_gamma   90.00
#
_symmetry.space_group_name_H-M   'P 1'
#
loop_
_entity.id
_entity.type
_entity.pdbx_description
1 polymer ?
#
loop_
_entity_poly.entity_id
_entity_poly.type
_entity_poly.pdbx_seq_one_letter_code
_entity_poly.pdbx_strand_id
1 'polypeptide(L)'
;MRRKAQKSLTQLAVFGCILFLIFFLNRSPSPTPTPKKRILNKYPWSKITYQTSSEVPESRGICRGLKRTSKPALVISRVEADGDPTWLNTLSGKYHLCIYTVDAPPNPKSKYLQVPANRGHEAMAYLTFLIDNYDQIPSAGAVFAHGSRFAWHNDHPEYDNADLLAALNIPTALEPWGYHNLRCDWSLSTCPSTVPPQAGLSNTFKAVLQPWSARAVSDIALPKALTSLFGPAARLPRSQTIRSQCCAQFVVSRDNIRRHSRDEYVALRQWLLDAGRHRDAAPLDDRISGRVLSYVWHILFVDQSLLVAGGGVDLDALNQQASWYKLGLELDEATVEVTGRFGDLGGQYVPEAMKTCLAELEAGFNSAVNDPGFWKEYHSYGFCLLAAWAKPSIIAETGAGHHGYATANVCVKFGMKCTIFMGADNIRRQALNVARIRLFVNLNTTHFIIGLAVGPHPFPTTVRTFQSVIGDEPKSQMKQELGKLPDAVVVCLGGGSNAAAGGDGLNTSRHSASLSSGSVGVLYGVRIYVLQDQNGQISDSHSVSVGLNYPGAEPELANLKYNNRATFLVATDNRCLRGFSALNRL
;
A
#
# COMPACT_ATOMS: atom_id res chain seq x y z
N MET A 1 36.91 35.65 45.24
CA MET A 1 36.77 34.47 44.33
C MET A 1 35.53 33.61 44.59
N ARG A 2 35.23 33.15 45.82
CA ARG A 2 34.12 32.21 46.14
C ARG A 2 32.76 32.44 45.42
N ARG A 3 32.23 33.67 45.38
CA ARG A 3 30.91 33.96 44.74
C ARG A 3 30.84 33.68 43.23
N LYS A 4 31.95 33.85 42.46
CA LYS A 4 31.97 33.51 41.03
C LYS A 4 31.94 31.99 40.83
N ALA A 5 32.75 31.26 41.60
CA ALA A 5 32.77 29.78 41.55
C ALA A 5 31.41 29.16 41.91
N GLN A 6 30.71 29.68 42.93
CA GLN A 6 29.37 29.20 43.27
C GLN A 6 28.36 29.39 42.13
N LYS A 7 28.30 30.59 41.51
CA LYS A 7 27.42 30.83 40.35
C LYS A 7 27.72 29.91 39.17
N SER A 8 29.01 29.68 38.88
CA SER A 8 29.43 28.74 37.84
C SER A 8 28.98 27.30 38.13
N LEU A 9 29.12 26.84 39.39
CA LEU A 9 28.60 25.54 39.83
C LEU A 9 27.07 25.45 39.72
N THR A 10 26.32 26.50 40.06
CA THR A 10 24.85 26.49 39.91
C THR A 10 24.45 26.44 38.43
N GLN A 11 25.12 27.19 37.56
CA GLN A 11 24.87 27.13 36.12
C GLN A 11 25.27 25.78 35.51
N LEU A 12 26.38 25.18 35.95
CA LEU A 12 26.78 23.84 35.51
C LEU A 12 25.77 22.77 35.93
N ALA A 13 25.23 22.86 37.16
CA ALA A 13 24.19 21.95 37.65
C ALA A 13 22.86 22.14 36.90
N VAL A 14 22.44 23.37 36.65
CA VAL A 14 21.23 23.66 35.84
C VAL A 14 21.41 23.17 34.40
N PHE A 15 22.57 23.42 33.78
CA PHE A 15 22.89 22.90 32.45
C PHE A 15 22.89 21.37 32.44
N GLY A 16 23.50 20.72 33.44
CA GLY A 16 23.50 19.26 33.60
C GLY A 16 22.09 18.69 33.75
N CYS A 17 21.22 19.32 34.53
CA CYS A 17 19.81 18.93 34.66
C CYS A 17 19.03 19.11 33.36
N ILE A 18 19.23 20.21 32.63
CA ILE A 18 18.60 20.45 31.32
C ILE A 18 19.10 19.42 30.29
N LEU A 19 20.41 19.16 30.26
CA LEU A 19 21.02 18.18 29.35
C LEU A 19 20.54 16.76 29.66
N PHE A 20 20.46 16.39 30.94
CA PHE A 20 19.90 15.10 31.37
C PHE A 20 18.41 14.98 31.01
N LEU A 21 17.63 16.06 31.18
CA LEU A 21 16.22 16.09 30.76
C LEU A 21 16.11 15.92 29.23
N ILE A 22 16.95 16.59 28.44
CA ILE A 22 17.00 16.43 26.98
C ILE A 22 17.37 15.00 26.60
N PHE A 23 18.39 14.39 27.21
CA PHE A 23 18.75 13.00 26.95
C PHE A 23 17.68 12.00 27.39
N PHE A 24 16.96 12.26 28.49
CA PHE A 24 15.86 11.42 28.96
C PHE A 24 14.63 11.52 28.04
N LEU A 25 14.31 12.72 27.54
CA LEU A 25 13.19 12.98 26.63
C LEU A 25 13.47 12.53 25.19
N ASN A 26 14.73 12.61 24.73
CA ASN A 26 15.17 12.20 23.40
C ASN A 26 15.79 10.78 23.37
N ARG A 27 15.56 9.96 24.40
CA ARG A 27 16.01 8.57 24.40
C ARG A 27 15.13 7.74 23.47
N SER A 28 15.41 7.79 22.17
CA SER A 28 14.82 6.89 21.18
C SER A 28 14.95 5.43 21.64
N PRO A 29 13.93 4.59 21.46
CA PRO A 29 14.10 3.14 21.58
C PRO A 29 15.23 2.70 20.65
N SER A 30 16.11 1.82 21.12
CA SER A 30 17.16 1.26 20.26
C SER A 30 16.53 0.53 19.06
N PRO A 31 16.98 0.75 17.81
CA PRO A 31 16.40 0.08 16.65
C PRO A 31 16.71 -1.43 16.57
N THR A 32 17.57 -1.94 17.45
CA THR A 32 18.09 -3.30 17.41
C THR A 32 17.50 -4.18 18.53
N PRO A 33 16.63 -5.16 18.21
CA PRO A 33 16.32 -6.23 19.13
C PRO A 33 17.53 -7.16 19.25
N THR A 34 18.27 -7.05 20.36
CA THR A 34 19.19 -8.14 20.73
C THR A 34 18.36 -9.39 21.09
N PRO A 35 18.79 -10.61 20.72
CA PRO A 35 17.96 -11.81 20.85
C PRO A 35 17.95 -12.35 22.28
N LYS A 36 17.37 -11.59 23.23
CA LYS A 36 17.23 -12.00 24.64
C LYS A 36 15.83 -11.63 25.18
N LYS A 37 14.99 -12.68 25.31
CA LYS A 37 13.60 -12.68 25.85
C LYS A 37 12.64 -11.68 25.17
N ARG A 38 11.80 -12.20 24.27
CA ARG A 38 10.58 -11.54 23.77
C ARG A 38 9.66 -11.23 24.96
N ILE A 39 9.65 -9.96 25.40
CA ILE A 39 8.65 -9.45 26.34
C ILE A 39 7.33 -9.40 25.57
N LEU A 40 6.36 -10.26 25.91
CA LEU A 40 5.05 -10.19 25.27
C LEU A 40 4.31 -8.93 25.75
N ASN A 41 4.07 -8.00 24.83
CA ASN A 41 3.31 -6.77 25.05
C ASN A 41 1.79 -7.07 25.11
N LYS A 42 1.35 -7.87 26.10
CA LYS A 42 -0.07 -8.22 26.28
C LYS A 42 -0.83 -7.16 27.09
N TYR A 43 -2.02 -6.81 26.63
CA TYR A 43 -2.94 -5.86 27.29
C TYR A 43 -4.32 -6.46 27.53
N PRO A 44 -5.03 -6.10 28.61
CA PRO A 44 -6.36 -6.64 28.93
C PRO A 44 -7.50 -6.00 28.10
N TRP A 45 -7.33 -5.82 26.79
CA TRP A 45 -8.39 -5.29 25.90
C TRP A 45 -9.40 -6.34 25.42
N SER A 46 -9.47 -7.50 26.08
CA SER A 46 -10.34 -8.62 25.68
C SER A 46 -11.78 -8.53 26.20
N LYS A 47 -12.09 -7.59 27.11
CA LYS A 47 -13.45 -7.41 27.65
C LYS A 47 -13.69 -5.95 27.99
N ILE A 48 -14.79 -5.37 27.48
CA ILE A 48 -15.18 -3.99 27.80
C ILE A 48 -15.71 -3.92 29.24
N THR A 49 -15.21 -2.95 30.01
CA THR A 49 -15.51 -2.76 31.44
C THR A 49 -16.07 -1.38 31.77
N TYR A 50 -16.36 -0.55 30.76
CA TYR A 50 -17.00 0.76 30.97
C TYR A 50 -18.35 0.61 31.68
N GLN A 51 -18.60 1.47 32.67
CA GLN A 51 -19.83 1.52 33.46
C GLN A 51 -20.35 2.95 33.54
N THR A 52 -21.68 3.08 33.55
CA THR A 52 -22.40 4.34 33.68
C THR A 52 -23.73 4.11 34.40
N SER A 53 -24.28 5.16 34.99
CA SER A 53 -25.67 5.20 35.48
C SER A 53 -26.65 5.81 34.47
N SER A 54 -26.18 6.25 33.30
CA SER A 54 -27.03 6.76 32.22
C SER A 54 -28.00 5.69 31.71
N GLU A 55 -29.26 6.09 31.52
CA GLU A 55 -30.31 5.27 30.93
C GLU A 55 -29.90 4.72 29.55
N VAL A 56 -30.18 3.44 29.31
CA VAL A 56 -29.87 2.75 28.05
C VAL A 56 -30.98 3.08 27.03
N PRO A 57 -30.65 3.69 25.87
CA PRO A 57 -31.67 4.04 24.88
C PRO A 57 -32.39 2.82 24.31
N GLU A 58 -33.68 3.01 24.03
CA GLU A 58 -34.54 2.04 23.34
C GLU A 58 -33.94 1.51 22.02
N SER A 59 -34.39 0.32 21.65
CA SER A 59 -34.03 -0.35 20.39
C SER A 59 -34.60 0.39 19.18
N ARG A 60 -33.77 0.68 18.17
CA ARG A 60 -34.16 1.44 16.95
C ARG A 60 -33.65 0.83 15.64
N GLY A 61 -32.86 -0.23 15.74
CA GLY A 61 -32.16 -0.87 14.64
C GLY A 61 -32.56 -2.32 14.37
N ILE A 62 -33.75 -2.78 14.78
CA ILE A 62 -34.17 -4.17 14.53
C ILE A 62 -34.35 -4.42 13.02
N CYS A 63 -33.38 -5.08 12.41
CA CYS A 63 -33.36 -5.40 10.99
C CYS A 63 -34.23 -6.66 10.73
N ARG A 64 -35.46 -6.44 10.28
CA ARG A 64 -36.46 -7.50 10.10
C ARG A 64 -35.99 -8.58 9.12
N GLY A 65 -36.33 -9.83 9.41
CA GLY A 65 -36.04 -11.00 8.57
C GLY A 65 -34.64 -11.61 8.76
N LEU A 66 -33.74 -10.97 9.51
CA LEU A 66 -32.34 -11.39 9.64
C LEU A 66 -32.17 -12.85 10.14
N LYS A 67 -32.98 -13.29 11.10
CA LYS A 67 -32.97 -14.68 11.60
C LYS A 67 -33.31 -15.74 10.53
N ARG A 68 -33.93 -15.37 9.41
CA ARG A 68 -34.35 -16.28 8.33
C ARG A 68 -33.43 -16.28 7.11
N THR A 69 -32.43 -15.38 7.05
CA THR A 69 -31.53 -15.29 5.89
C THR A 69 -30.30 -16.18 6.07
N SER A 70 -29.84 -16.76 4.95
CA SER A 70 -28.49 -17.35 4.85
C SER A 70 -27.43 -16.34 4.40
N LYS A 71 -27.86 -15.16 3.92
CA LYS A 71 -26.97 -14.11 3.43
C LYS A 71 -26.28 -13.36 4.58
N PRO A 72 -25.05 -12.87 4.38
CA PRO A 72 -24.44 -11.94 5.32
C PRO A 72 -25.27 -10.65 5.41
N ALA A 73 -25.28 -10.03 6.60
CA ALA A 73 -25.88 -8.71 6.77
C ALA A 73 -25.02 -7.65 6.06
N LEU A 74 -25.65 -6.68 5.39
CA LEU A 74 -24.98 -5.46 4.92
C LEU A 74 -25.54 -4.28 5.69
N VAL A 75 -24.76 -3.79 6.64
CA VAL A 75 -25.09 -2.71 7.57
C VAL A 75 -24.57 -1.40 6.98
N ILE A 76 -25.49 -0.58 6.49
CA ILE A 76 -25.16 0.71 5.86
C ILE A 76 -25.49 1.85 6.80
N SER A 77 -24.50 2.66 7.15
CA SER A 77 -24.68 3.89 7.92
C SER A 77 -24.70 5.11 6.99
N ARG A 78 -25.87 5.69 6.74
CA ARG A 78 -26.05 6.85 5.87
C ARG A 78 -26.56 8.09 6.61
N VAL A 79 -26.25 9.26 6.08
CA VAL A 79 -26.96 10.52 6.34
C VAL A 79 -28.00 10.78 5.24
N GLU A 80 -28.93 11.72 5.44
CA GLU A 80 -29.90 12.09 4.41
C GLU A 80 -29.20 12.67 3.17
N ALA A 81 -28.10 13.40 3.38
CA ALA A 81 -27.25 13.98 2.33
C ALA A 81 -26.52 12.96 1.42
N ASP A 82 -26.47 11.66 1.76
CA ASP A 82 -25.85 10.61 0.92
C ASP A 82 -26.66 10.28 -0.36
N GLY A 83 -27.78 10.97 -0.62
CA GLY A 83 -28.60 10.77 -1.81
C GLY A 83 -29.50 9.53 -1.72
N ASP A 84 -29.90 8.94 -2.84
CA ASP A 84 -30.82 7.79 -2.87
C ASP A 84 -30.08 6.45 -2.63
N PRO A 85 -30.44 5.65 -1.61
CA PRO A 85 -29.82 4.34 -1.36
C PRO A 85 -30.28 3.23 -2.31
N THR A 86 -31.11 3.49 -3.33
CA THR A 86 -31.60 2.45 -4.27
C THR A 86 -30.50 1.67 -5.00
N TRP A 87 -29.28 2.21 -5.13
CA TRP A 87 -28.15 1.47 -5.69
C TRP A 87 -27.87 0.15 -4.94
N LEU A 88 -28.11 0.13 -3.62
CA LEU A 88 -27.98 -1.07 -2.77
C LEU A 88 -28.96 -2.19 -3.14
N ASN A 89 -30.06 -1.89 -3.84
CA ASN A 89 -31.04 -2.91 -4.25
C ASN A 89 -30.40 -3.97 -5.16
N THR A 90 -29.40 -3.58 -5.97
CA THR A 90 -28.63 -4.52 -6.80
C THR A 90 -27.89 -5.58 -5.97
N LEU A 91 -27.43 -5.19 -4.77
CA LEU A 91 -26.71 -6.04 -3.83
C LEU A 91 -27.65 -6.95 -3.01
N SER A 92 -28.97 -6.76 -3.06
CA SER A 92 -29.95 -7.59 -2.34
C SER A 92 -29.91 -9.08 -2.75
N GLY A 93 -29.39 -9.40 -3.93
CA GLY A 93 -29.10 -10.78 -4.35
C GLY A 93 -28.07 -11.47 -3.45
N LYS A 94 -27.05 -10.73 -3.03
CA LYS A 94 -25.89 -11.23 -2.25
C LYS A 94 -26.00 -10.98 -0.74
N TYR A 95 -26.68 -9.90 -0.33
CA TYR A 95 -26.73 -9.42 1.05
C TYR A 95 -28.15 -9.32 1.62
N HIS A 96 -28.25 -9.34 2.95
CA HIS A 96 -29.44 -8.88 3.67
C HIS A 96 -29.25 -7.43 4.11
N LEU A 97 -29.96 -6.50 3.47
CA LEU A 97 -29.74 -5.06 3.64
C LEU A 97 -30.33 -4.54 4.96
N CYS A 98 -29.48 -3.90 5.78
CA CYS A 98 -29.84 -3.21 7.02
C CYS A 98 -29.36 -1.76 6.95
N ILE A 99 -30.20 -0.87 6.41
CA ILE A 99 -29.83 0.52 6.07
C ILE A 99 -30.31 1.45 7.19
N TYR A 100 -29.40 2.23 7.77
CA TYR A 100 -29.63 3.17 8.87
C TYR A 100 -29.49 4.61 8.38
N THR A 101 -30.49 5.46 8.63
CA THR A 101 -30.37 6.93 8.46
C THR A 101 -30.11 7.55 9.82
N VAL A 102 -28.90 8.09 10.04
CA VAL A 102 -28.40 8.43 11.38
C VAL A 102 -28.77 9.83 11.86
N ASP A 103 -29.09 10.73 10.94
CA ASP A 103 -29.46 12.13 11.14
C ASP A 103 -30.99 12.38 11.11
N ALA A 104 -31.78 11.39 10.71
CA ALA A 104 -33.24 11.50 10.64
C ALA A 104 -33.90 11.53 12.05
N PRO A 105 -34.95 12.35 12.25
CA PRO A 105 -35.70 12.39 13.51
C PRO A 105 -36.46 11.07 13.76
N PRO A 106 -36.71 10.68 15.03
CA PRO A 106 -37.36 9.41 15.36
C PRO A 106 -38.73 9.25 14.67
N ASN A 107 -38.89 8.21 13.86
CA ASN A 107 -40.07 7.94 13.06
C ASN A 107 -40.33 6.42 12.97
N PRO A 108 -41.31 5.87 13.70
CA PRO A 108 -41.62 4.43 13.68
C PRO A 108 -42.21 3.95 12.34
N LYS A 109 -42.56 4.86 11.43
CA LYS A 109 -42.99 4.57 10.05
C LYS A 109 -41.87 4.73 9.02
N SER A 110 -40.63 5.00 9.45
CA SER A 110 -39.48 5.09 8.55
C SER A 110 -39.26 3.79 7.78
N LYS A 111 -38.93 3.91 6.50
CA LYS A 111 -38.50 2.78 5.65
C LYS A 111 -37.10 2.28 6.03
N TYR A 112 -36.27 3.16 6.58
CA TYR A 112 -34.89 2.88 6.98
C TYR A 112 -34.76 2.86 8.50
N LEU A 113 -33.80 2.07 9.01
CA LEU A 113 -33.50 1.94 10.43
C LEU A 113 -32.95 3.27 10.97
N GLN A 114 -33.02 3.43 12.30
CA GLN A 114 -32.61 4.67 12.96
C GLN A 114 -31.70 4.39 14.16
N VAL A 115 -31.09 5.45 14.68
CA VAL A 115 -30.15 5.41 15.81
C VAL A 115 -30.71 6.17 17.02
N PRO A 116 -30.20 5.94 18.24
CA PRO A 116 -30.59 6.73 19.40
C PRO A 116 -30.09 8.19 19.34
N ALA A 117 -28.93 8.46 18.73
CA ALA A 117 -28.40 9.80 18.48
C ALA A 117 -27.38 9.79 17.32
N ASN A 118 -27.22 10.90 16.60
CA ASN A 118 -26.18 11.03 15.57
C ASN A 118 -24.81 11.33 16.24
N ARG A 119 -24.00 10.29 16.50
CA ARG A 119 -22.72 10.38 17.22
C ARG A 119 -21.70 9.37 16.70
N GLY A 120 -20.42 9.71 16.73
CA GLY A 120 -19.30 8.83 16.39
C GLY A 120 -19.24 8.38 14.93
N HIS A 121 -19.77 9.19 14.01
CA HIS A 121 -19.96 8.84 12.59
C HIS A 121 -20.74 7.51 12.44
N GLU A 122 -20.23 6.55 11.66
CA GLU A 122 -20.92 5.29 11.36
C GLU A 122 -21.05 4.38 12.58
N ALA A 123 -20.22 4.59 13.59
CA ALA A 123 -20.11 3.71 14.74
C ALA A 123 -21.43 3.58 15.53
N MET A 124 -22.28 4.61 15.59
CA MET A 124 -23.59 4.47 16.26
C MET A 124 -24.53 3.53 15.51
N ALA A 125 -24.58 3.58 14.18
CA ALA A 125 -25.39 2.65 13.39
C ALA A 125 -24.89 1.22 13.59
N TYR A 126 -23.57 1.01 13.58
CA TYR A 126 -22.96 -0.30 13.77
C TYR A 126 -23.21 -0.85 15.19
N LEU A 127 -23.03 -0.03 16.22
CA LEU A 127 -23.38 -0.39 17.61
C LEU A 127 -24.87 -0.70 17.76
N THR A 128 -25.74 0.10 17.16
CA THR A 128 -27.18 -0.12 17.18
C THR A 128 -27.55 -1.44 16.50
N PHE A 129 -26.92 -1.77 15.35
CA PHE A 129 -27.08 -3.09 14.72
C PHE A 129 -26.62 -4.23 15.63
N LEU A 130 -25.41 -4.16 16.18
CA LEU A 130 -24.81 -5.18 17.03
C LEU A 130 -25.64 -5.45 18.29
N ILE A 131 -26.21 -4.39 18.89
CA ILE A 131 -27.04 -4.48 20.11
C ILE A 131 -28.46 -4.97 19.78
N ASP A 132 -29.10 -4.45 18.75
CA ASP A 132 -30.53 -4.72 18.47
C ASP A 132 -30.76 -6.06 17.76
N ASN A 133 -29.72 -6.58 17.08
CA ASN A 133 -29.83 -7.81 16.28
C ASN A 133 -28.94 -8.96 16.78
N TYR A 134 -28.26 -8.81 17.94
CA TYR A 134 -27.24 -9.72 18.48
C TYR A 134 -27.54 -11.24 18.31
N ASP A 135 -28.74 -11.67 18.71
CA ASP A 135 -29.16 -13.07 18.65
C ASP A 135 -29.51 -13.54 17.22
N GLN A 136 -29.80 -12.60 16.33
CA GLN A 136 -30.30 -12.81 14.97
C GLN A 136 -29.23 -12.66 13.87
N ILE A 137 -27.98 -12.33 14.22
CA ILE A 137 -26.89 -12.14 13.25
C ILE A 137 -26.68 -13.44 12.43
N PRO A 138 -26.60 -13.37 11.09
CA PRO A 138 -26.45 -14.56 10.24
C PRO A 138 -25.13 -15.29 10.46
N SER A 139 -25.08 -16.60 10.22
CA SER A 139 -23.81 -17.37 10.29
C SER A 139 -22.75 -16.87 9.30
N ALA A 140 -23.17 -16.34 8.15
CA ALA A 140 -22.30 -15.71 7.16
C ALA A 140 -21.64 -14.39 7.62
N GLY A 141 -21.97 -13.90 8.82
CA GLY A 141 -21.41 -12.67 9.39
C GLY A 141 -22.11 -11.40 8.90
N ALA A 142 -21.40 -10.28 9.02
CA ALA A 142 -21.88 -8.96 8.65
C ALA A 142 -20.78 -8.11 8.00
N VAL A 143 -21.16 -7.33 6.99
CA VAL A 143 -20.36 -6.25 6.39
C VAL A 143 -20.91 -4.92 6.88
N PHE A 144 -20.03 -4.04 7.31
CA PHE A 144 -20.31 -2.69 7.81
C PHE A 144 -19.68 -1.68 6.86
N ALA A 145 -20.51 -0.78 6.32
CA ALA A 145 -20.11 0.22 5.33
C ALA A 145 -20.89 1.54 5.51
N HIS A 146 -20.37 2.63 4.96
CA HIS A 146 -21.02 3.95 5.01
C HIS A 146 -22.06 4.11 3.87
N GLY A 147 -22.80 5.23 3.90
CA GLY A 147 -23.97 5.49 3.04
C GLY A 147 -23.70 5.86 1.59
N SER A 148 -22.74 6.76 1.33
CA SER A 148 -22.40 7.17 -0.03
C SER A 148 -22.01 5.98 -0.93
N ARG A 149 -22.42 6.03 -2.20
CA ARG A 149 -21.94 5.09 -3.23
C ARG A 149 -20.48 5.37 -3.59
N PHE A 150 -20.15 6.63 -3.83
CA PHE A 150 -18.82 7.06 -4.26
C PHE A 150 -18.09 7.65 -3.06
N ALA A 151 -17.00 7.01 -2.65
CA ALA A 151 -16.23 7.45 -1.50
C ALA A 151 -14.76 7.08 -1.62
N TRP A 152 -13.92 8.07 -1.34
CA TRP A 152 -12.45 8.02 -1.31
C TRP A 152 -11.84 6.91 -0.42
N HIS A 153 -12.68 6.16 0.29
CA HIS A 153 -12.35 5.30 1.41
C HIS A 153 -12.92 3.87 1.28
N ASN A 154 -12.93 3.38 0.04
CA ASN A 154 -12.99 1.96 -0.29
C ASN A 154 -11.84 1.61 -1.26
N ASP A 155 -11.53 0.32 -1.38
CA ASP A 155 -10.42 -0.20 -2.19
C ASP A 155 -10.69 -0.25 -3.71
N HIS A 156 -11.80 0.32 -4.22
CA HIS A 156 -12.11 0.26 -5.65
C HIS A 156 -11.39 1.37 -6.44
N PRO A 157 -10.84 1.10 -7.65
CA PRO A 157 -10.19 2.11 -8.51
C PRO A 157 -11.02 3.38 -8.73
N GLU A 158 -12.33 3.21 -8.93
CA GLU A 158 -13.33 4.26 -9.16
C GLU A 158 -14.05 4.72 -7.88
N TYR A 159 -13.58 4.28 -6.70
CA TYR A 159 -14.17 4.63 -5.41
C TYR A 159 -15.64 4.21 -5.22
N ASP A 160 -16.13 3.25 -6.01
CA ASP A 160 -17.53 2.79 -6.01
C ASP A 160 -17.76 1.60 -5.04
N ASN A 161 -18.55 1.85 -3.99
CA ASN A 161 -18.97 0.82 -3.04
C ASN A 161 -19.86 -0.26 -3.68
N ALA A 162 -20.60 0.05 -4.75
CA ALA A 162 -21.44 -0.94 -5.43
C ALA A 162 -20.57 -2.07 -6.02
N ASP A 163 -19.51 -1.70 -6.73
CA ASP A 163 -18.59 -2.64 -7.36
C ASP A 163 -17.74 -3.38 -6.31
N LEU A 164 -17.23 -2.66 -5.29
CA LEU A 164 -16.51 -3.26 -4.16
C LEU A 164 -17.35 -4.34 -3.46
N LEU A 165 -18.58 -4.00 -3.07
CA LEU A 165 -19.48 -4.94 -2.36
C LEU A 165 -19.98 -6.05 -3.29
N ALA A 166 -20.16 -5.79 -4.59
CA ALA A 166 -20.45 -6.85 -5.57
C ALA A 166 -19.30 -7.85 -5.69
N ALA A 167 -18.05 -7.38 -5.73
CA ALA A 167 -16.85 -8.21 -5.85
C ALA A 167 -16.43 -8.92 -4.54
N LEU A 168 -16.69 -8.33 -3.36
CA LEU A 168 -16.18 -8.79 -2.06
C LEU A 168 -16.45 -10.28 -1.77
N ASN A 169 -15.42 -11.12 -1.76
CA ASN A 169 -15.53 -12.53 -1.37
C ASN A 169 -15.45 -12.65 0.17
N ILE A 170 -16.62 -12.78 0.81
CA ILE A 170 -16.75 -12.74 2.27
C ILE A 170 -16.12 -13.96 2.96
N PRO A 171 -16.33 -15.22 2.50
CA PRO A 171 -15.58 -16.37 3.00
C PRO A 171 -14.07 -16.16 3.02
N THR A 172 -13.48 -15.72 1.90
CA THR A 172 -12.02 -15.48 1.80
C THR A 172 -11.56 -14.29 2.66
N ALA A 173 -12.35 -13.22 2.77
CA ALA A 173 -12.03 -12.10 3.65
C ALA A 173 -12.04 -12.52 5.14
N LEU A 174 -12.96 -13.41 5.52
CA LEU A 174 -13.10 -13.89 6.90
C LEU A 174 -12.16 -15.06 7.24
N GLU A 175 -11.70 -15.86 6.27
CA GLU A 175 -10.88 -17.06 6.48
C GLU A 175 -9.72 -16.86 7.47
N PRO A 176 -8.89 -15.80 7.41
CA PRO A 176 -7.66 -15.78 8.20
C PRO A 176 -7.87 -15.51 9.70
N TRP A 177 -8.93 -14.78 10.08
CA TRP A 177 -9.13 -14.29 11.45
C TRP A 177 -10.58 -14.10 11.90
N GLY A 178 -11.57 -14.38 11.04
CA GLY A 178 -12.97 -13.98 11.22
C GLY A 178 -13.22 -12.46 11.17
N TYR A 179 -12.27 -11.66 10.70
CA TYR A 179 -12.38 -10.20 10.56
C TYR A 179 -11.46 -9.68 9.46
N HIS A 180 -11.96 -8.71 8.69
CA HIS A 180 -11.18 -7.96 7.70
C HIS A 180 -11.66 -6.51 7.63
N ASN A 181 -10.75 -5.53 7.66
CA ASN A 181 -11.08 -4.13 7.44
C ASN A 181 -11.07 -3.82 5.93
N LEU A 182 -12.07 -3.10 5.44
CA LEU A 182 -12.24 -2.74 4.03
C LEU A 182 -11.72 -1.28 3.89
N ARG A 183 -10.59 -1.07 3.22
CA ARG A 183 -9.65 0.00 3.60
C ARG A 183 -10.14 1.40 3.20
N CYS A 184 -9.59 2.41 3.89
CA CYS A 184 -10.02 3.82 3.79
C CYS A 184 -9.14 4.77 2.97
N ASP A 185 -7.97 4.38 2.46
CA ASP A 185 -7.23 5.14 1.45
C ASP A 185 -6.15 4.26 0.80
N TRP A 186 -5.53 4.78 -0.26
CA TRP A 186 -4.47 4.11 -1.02
C TRP A 186 -3.09 4.20 -0.34
N SER A 187 -3.00 4.83 0.84
CA SER A 187 -1.80 4.79 1.67
C SER A 187 -1.87 3.59 2.62
N LEU A 188 -0.73 3.25 3.23
CA LEU A 188 -0.66 1.97 3.92
C LEU A 188 -1.55 1.90 5.14
N SER A 189 -2.34 0.84 5.16
CA SER A 189 -3.34 0.42 6.14
C SER A 189 -2.79 0.08 7.54
N THR A 190 -1.69 0.67 7.92
CA THR A 190 -1.17 0.76 9.28
C THR A 190 -0.35 2.03 9.40
N CYS A 191 -0.43 2.71 10.54
CA CYS A 191 0.63 3.62 10.96
C CYS A 191 2.00 2.95 10.77
N PRO A 192 2.91 3.47 9.93
CA PRO A 192 4.26 2.92 9.80
C PRO A 192 4.99 2.78 11.14
N SER A 193 6.03 1.95 11.19
CA SER A 193 6.88 1.81 12.40
C SER A 193 7.52 3.13 12.84
N THR A 194 7.66 4.09 11.92
CA THR A 194 8.15 5.45 12.12
C THR A 194 7.12 6.43 12.68
N VAL A 195 5.84 6.03 12.84
CA VAL A 195 4.79 6.90 13.40
C VAL A 195 5.04 7.13 14.90
N PRO A 196 5.04 8.40 15.36
CA PRO A 196 5.23 8.72 16.77
C PRO A 196 4.23 7.99 17.68
N PRO A 197 4.67 7.53 18.87
CA PRO A 197 3.80 6.93 19.87
C PRO A 197 2.55 7.74 20.21
N GLN A 198 1.43 7.03 20.44
CA GLN A 198 0.20 7.67 20.91
C GLN A 198 0.41 8.30 22.30
N ALA A 199 -0.12 9.51 22.48
CA ALA A 199 0.16 10.40 23.60
C ALA A 199 1.66 10.63 23.94
N GLY A 200 2.58 10.40 23.00
CA GLY A 200 3.98 10.80 23.11
C GLY A 200 4.15 12.32 23.18
N LEU A 201 5.25 12.81 23.77
CA LEU A 201 5.49 14.25 23.94
C LEU A 201 5.48 15.03 22.62
N SER A 202 6.20 14.54 21.61
CA SER A 202 6.21 15.14 20.27
C SER A 202 4.80 15.20 19.66
N ASN A 203 4.01 14.14 19.82
CA ASN A 203 2.64 14.10 19.30
C ASN A 203 1.71 15.04 20.08
N THR A 204 1.91 15.18 21.39
CA THR A 204 1.22 16.15 22.26
C THR A 204 1.47 17.58 21.78
N PHE A 205 2.73 17.94 21.51
CA PHE A 205 3.06 19.24 20.91
C PHE A 205 2.45 19.41 19.51
N LYS A 206 2.48 18.37 18.66
CA LYS A 206 1.88 18.43 17.32
C LYS A 206 0.38 18.72 17.37
N ALA A 207 -0.40 18.06 18.24
CA ALA A 207 -1.84 18.32 18.32
C ALA A 207 -2.18 19.71 18.91
N VAL A 208 -1.34 20.25 19.80
CA VAL A 208 -1.48 21.64 20.29
C VAL A 208 -1.17 22.65 19.17
N LEU A 209 -0.17 22.38 18.34
CA LEU A 209 0.19 23.23 17.19
C LEU A 209 -0.71 23.03 15.97
N GLN A 210 -1.37 21.88 15.86
CA GLN A 210 -2.22 21.47 14.73
C GLN A 210 -3.57 20.92 15.23
N PRO A 211 -4.39 21.71 15.96
CA PRO A 211 -5.67 21.24 16.50
C PRO A 211 -6.68 20.83 15.43
N TRP A 212 -6.51 21.28 14.18
CA TRP A 212 -7.28 20.83 13.02
C TRP A 212 -6.91 19.41 12.55
N SER A 213 -5.79 18.84 13.00
CA SER A 213 -5.35 17.49 12.63
C SER A 213 -6.10 16.45 13.46
N ALA A 214 -7.27 16.01 12.96
CA ALA A 214 -8.09 14.98 13.61
C ALA A 214 -7.29 13.71 13.95
N ARG A 215 -6.25 13.36 13.16
CA ARG A 215 -5.31 12.27 13.46
C ARG A 215 -4.51 12.55 14.74
N ALA A 216 -3.78 13.66 14.79
CA ALA A 216 -2.92 14.00 15.93
C ALA A 216 -3.70 14.13 17.25
N VAL A 217 -4.90 14.72 17.21
CA VAL A 217 -5.75 14.85 18.41
C VAL A 217 -6.32 13.48 18.85
N SER A 218 -6.74 12.63 17.91
CA SER A 218 -7.23 11.27 18.23
C SER A 218 -6.14 10.35 18.78
N ASP A 219 -4.91 10.46 18.27
CA ASP A 219 -3.76 9.70 18.74
C ASP A 219 -3.33 10.09 20.18
N ILE A 220 -3.82 11.21 20.71
CA ILE A 220 -3.70 11.57 22.14
C ILE A 220 -4.90 11.10 22.95
N ALA A 221 -6.10 11.10 22.36
CA ALA A 221 -7.31 10.61 23.00
C ALA A 221 -7.30 9.09 23.22
N LEU A 222 -6.72 8.33 22.29
CA LEU A 222 -6.78 6.86 22.27
C LEU A 222 -6.30 6.19 23.59
N PRO A 223 -5.14 6.51 24.19
CA PRO A 223 -4.73 5.87 25.44
C PRO A 223 -5.69 6.12 26.62
N LYS A 224 -6.35 7.29 26.66
CA LYS A 224 -7.38 7.58 27.67
C LYS A 224 -8.64 6.77 27.37
N ALA A 225 -9.07 6.69 26.12
CA ALA A 225 -10.23 5.91 25.70
C ALA A 225 -10.07 4.42 26.06
N LEU A 226 -8.91 3.82 25.77
CA LEU A 226 -8.60 2.43 26.15
C LEU A 226 -8.63 2.23 27.67
N THR A 227 -8.12 3.18 28.44
CA THR A 227 -8.15 3.14 29.91
C THR A 227 -9.59 3.21 30.45
N SER A 228 -10.49 3.95 29.77
CA SER A 228 -11.90 4.04 30.13
C SER A 228 -12.70 2.79 29.73
N LEU A 229 -12.47 2.29 28.52
CA LEU A 229 -13.21 1.15 27.96
C LEU A 229 -12.81 -0.20 28.56
N PHE A 230 -11.54 -0.37 28.94
CA PHE A 230 -10.97 -1.65 29.38
C PHE A 230 -10.33 -1.58 30.79
N GLY A 231 -10.37 -0.43 31.46
CA GLY A 231 -9.92 -0.21 32.83
C GLY A 231 -8.46 0.22 33.01
N PRO A 232 -8.00 0.47 34.25
CA PRO A 232 -6.68 1.09 34.51
C PRO A 232 -5.47 0.33 33.96
N ALA A 233 -5.53 -1.02 33.94
CA ALA A 233 -4.46 -1.88 33.44
C ALA A 233 -4.36 -1.92 31.91
N ALA A 234 -5.36 -1.40 31.20
CA ALA A 234 -5.43 -1.36 29.74
C ALA A 234 -4.71 -0.15 29.10
N ARG A 235 -4.02 0.66 29.89
CA ARG A 235 -3.42 1.91 29.41
C ARG A 235 -2.27 1.65 28.43
N LEU A 236 -2.42 2.12 27.19
CA LEU A 236 -1.34 2.14 26.21
C LEU A 236 -0.17 3.06 26.68
N PRO A 237 1.09 2.58 26.72
CA PRO A 237 2.24 3.40 27.09
C PRO A 237 2.58 4.49 26.06
N ARG A 238 3.14 5.61 26.53
CA ARG A 238 3.61 6.74 25.69
C ARG A 238 4.79 6.42 24.75
N SER A 239 5.31 5.20 24.80
CA SER A 239 6.39 4.70 23.93
C SER A 239 5.89 3.72 22.87
N GLN A 240 4.60 3.40 22.87
CA GLN A 240 3.98 2.38 22.02
C GLN A 240 2.99 2.99 21.03
N THR A 241 2.79 2.29 19.92
CA THR A 241 1.85 2.67 18.86
C THR A 241 0.94 1.50 18.54
N ILE A 242 -0.37 1.68 18.64
CA ILE A 242 -1.38 0.85 17.98
C ILE A 242 -1.43 1.29 16.51
N ARG A 243 -1.11 0.36 15.63
CA ARG A 243 -1.22 0.50 14.19
C ARG A 243 -2.54 -0.18 13.80
N SER A 244 -3.54 0.63 13.50
CA SER A 244 -4.79 0.18 12.88
C SER A 244 -5.03 0.96 11.61
N GLN A 245 -6.01 0.52 10.83
CA GLN A 245 -6.59 1.28 9.75
C GLN A 245 -7.43 2.45 10.30
N CYS A 246 -7.46 3.55 9.56
CA CYS A 246 -8.30 4.70 9.88
C CYS A 246 -9.79 4.46 9.57
N CYS A 247 -10.15 3.30 9.02
CA CYS A 247 -11.48 2.97 8.52
C CYS A 247 -12.40 2.31 9.53
N ALA A 248 -13.67 2.72 9.47
CA ALA A 248 -14.77 2.03 10.12
C ALA A 248 -15.48 1.01 9.21
N GLN A 249 -15.08 0.85 7.94
CA GLN A 249 -15.64 -0.21 7.09
C GLN A 249 -14.94 -1.55 7.34
N PHE A 250 -15.71 -2.62 7.54
CA PHE A 250 -15.15 -3.95 7.80
C PHE A 250 -16.17 -5.07 7.55
N VAL A 251 -15.67 -6.28 7.36
CA VAL A 251 -16.44 -7.53 7.41
C VAL A 251 -16.00 -8.35 8.61
N VAL A 252 -16.95 -8.97 9.31
CA VAL A 252 -16.70 -9.73 10.54
C VAL A 252 -17.63 -10.94 10.65
N SER A 253 -17.09 -12.05 11.15
CA SER A 253 -17.85 -13.27 11.39
C SER A 253 -18.78 -13.11 12.60
N ARG A 254 -19.89 -13.85 12.59
CA ARG A 254 -20.81 -13.87 13.73
C ARG A 254 -20.11 -14.33 15.02
N ASP A 255 -19.19 -15.28 14.89
CA ASP A 255 -18.55 -15.89 16.05
C ASP A 255 -17.54 -14.91 16.68
N ASN A 256 -16.88 -14.06 15.88
CA ASN A 256 -16.08 -12.94 16.37
C ASN A 256 -16.91 -11.83 17.03
N ILE A 257 -18.10 -11.53 16.50
CA ILE A 257 -19.05 -10.65 17.20
C ILE A 257 -19.44 -11.25 18.56
N ARG A 258 -19.69 -12.56 18.62
CA ARG A 258 -20.13 -13.25 19.85
C ARG A 258 -19.02 -13.53 20.86
N ARG A 259 -17.75 -13.20 20.55
CA ARG A 259 -16.67 -13.15 21.56
C ARG A 259 -16.89 -12.03 22.59
N HIS A 260 -17.67 -11.00 22.25
CA HIS A 260 -18.12 -9.96 23.16
C HIS A 260 -19.62 -10.07 23.41
N SER A 261 -20.02 -9.91 24.67
CA SER A 261 -21.42 -9.94 25.08
C SER A 261 -22.20 -8.73 24.54
N ARG A 262 -23.53 -8.87 24.46
CA ARG A 262 -24.44 -7.76 24.11
C ARG A 262 -24.22 -6.54 25.01
N ASP A 263 -23.98 -6.78 26.30
CA ASP A 263 -23.77 -5.74 27.31
C ASP A 263 -22.46 -4.97 27.11
N GLU A 264 -21.41 -5.59 26.55
CA GLU A 264 -20.17 -4.91 26.17
C GLU A 264 -20.40 -3.92 25.02
N TYR A 265 -21.23 -4.29 24.03
CA TYR A 265 -21.64 -3.36 22.98
C TYR A 265 -22.53 -2.23 23.51
N VAL A 266 -23.43 -2.52 24.47
CA VAL A 266 -24.20 -1.48 25.19
C VAL A 266 -23.26 -0.53 25.94
N ALA A 267 -22.26 -1.06 26.66
CA ALA A 267 -21.26 -0.24 27.36
C ALA A 267 -20.45 0.65 26.41
N LEU A 268 -20.04 0.12 25.25
CA LEU A 268 -19.35 0.90 24.21
C LEU A 268 -20.23 1.99 23.61
N ARG A 269 -21.54 1.73 23.45
CA ARG A 269 -22.53 2.73 23.03
C ARG A 269 -22.76 3.80 24.09
N GLN A 270 -22.87 3.44 25.36
CA GLN A 270 -23.01 4.40 26.45
C GLN A 270 -21.76 5.28 26.58
N TRP A 271 -20.55 4.72 26.46
CA TRP A 271 -19.30 5.51 26.44
C TRP A 271 -19.32 6.62 25.39
N LEU A 272 -19.91 6.37 24.21
CA LEU A 272 -20.07 7.36 23.14
C LEU A 272 -21.18 8.40 23.43
N LEU A 273 -22.28 7.98 24.05
CA LEU A 273 -23.43 8.83 24.40
C LEU A 273 -23.21 9.70 25.64
N ASP A 274 -22.37 9.27 26.57
CA ASP A 274 -22.05 9.98 27.81
C ASP A 274 -21.02 11.10 27.63
N ALA A 275 -20.59 11.36 26.40
CA ALA A 275 -19.69 12.45 26.04
C ALA A 275 -20.20 13.80 26.59
N GLY A 276 -19.33 14.54 27.28
CA GLY A 276 -19.67 15.78 27.96
C GLY A 276 -20.44 15.63 29.29
N ARG A 277 -21.01 14.44 29.58
CA ARG A 277 -21.68 14.13 30.85
C ARG A 277 -20.79 13.39 31.84
N HIS A 278 -19.94 12.48 31.38
CA HIS A 278 -18.98 11.76 32.21
C HIS A 278 -17.52 12.12 31.85
N ARG A 279 -16.67 12.27 32.87
CA ARG A 279 -15.25 12.63 32.69
C ARG A 279 -14.49 11.62 31.82
N ASP A 280 -14.85 10.35 31.92
CA ASP A 280 -14.18 9.24 31.24
C ASP A 280 -14.92 8.74 29.99
N ALA A 281 -16.04 9.37 29.62
CA ALA A 281 -16.73 9.12 28.37
C ALA A 281 -15.93 9.56 27.13
N ALA A 282 -16.49 9.32 25.95
CA ALA A 282 -15.90 9.69 24.67
C ALA A 282 -15.69 11.21 24.52
N PRO A 283 -14.71 11.63 23.70
CA PRO A 283 -14.57 13.02 23.27
C PRO A 283 -15.88 13.62 22.69
N LEU A 284 -16.10 14.91 22.96
CA LEU A 284 -17.23 15.65 22.39
C LEU A 284 -17.15 15.81 20.87
N ASP A 285 -15.96 15.80 20.28
CA ASP A 285 -15.79 15.82 18.82
C ASP A 285 -16.06 14.42 18.22
N ASP A 286 -17.03 14.33 17.31
CA ASP A 286 -17.41 13.09 16.65
C ASP A 286 -16.34 12.51 15.73
N ARG A 287 -15.49 13.34 15.11
CA ARG A 287 -14.38 12.90 14.24
C ARG A 287 -13.32 12.20 15.07
N ILE A 288 -13.10 12.68 16.29
CA ILE A 288 -12.18 12.06 17.26
C ILE A 288 -12.79 10.75 17.77
N SER A 289 -14.04 10.77 18.22
CA SER A 289 -14.70 9.59 18.79
C SER A 289 -14.92 8.46 17.77
N GLY A 290 -15.31 8.79 16.54
CA GLY A 290 -15.39 7.83 15.43
C GLY A 290 -14.04 7.22 15.09
N ARG A 291 -12.96 8.02 15.01
CA ARG A 291 -11.60 7.51 14.78
C ARG A 291 -11.10 6.63 15.92
N VAL A 292 -11.41 6.97 17.18
CA VAL A 292 -11.13 6.09 18.33
C VAL A 292 -11.86 4.75 18.17
N LEU A 293 -13.12 4.75 17.75
CA LEU A 293 -13.88 3.52 17.50
C LEU A 293 -13.30 2.70 16.33
N SER A 294 -12.76 3.33 15.27
CA SER A 294 -12.00 2.63 14.22
C SER A 294 -10.79 1.85 14.75
N TYR A 295 -10.08 2.38 15.75
CA TYR A 295 -9.03 1.63 16.45
C TYR A 295 -9.62 0.48 17.30
N VAL A 296 -10.74 0.71 17.99
CA VAL A 296 -11.39 -0.28 18.88
C VAL A 296 -11.98 -1.45 18.09
N TRP A 297 -12.58 -1.25 16.92
CA TRP A 297 -13.10 -2.35 16.09
C TRP A 297 -12.05 -3.39 15.76
N HIS A 298 -10.83 -2.94 15.44
CA HIS A 298 -9.72 -3.83 15.18
C HIS A 298 -9.28 -4.62 16.43
N ILE A 299 -9.28 -3.99 17.61
CA ILE A 299 -8.93 -4.64 18.88
C ILE A 299 -9.95 -5.73 19.26
N LEU A 300 -11.26 -5.46 19.10
CA LEU A 300 -12.33 -6.40 19.47
C LEU A 300 -12.41 -7.61 18.52
N PHE A 301 -12.42 -7.34 17.21
CA PHE A 301 -12.78 -8.35 16.22
C PHE A 301 -11.62 -9.19 15.70
N VAL A 302 -10.37 -8.87 16.00
CA VAL A 302 -9.22 -9.75 15.71
C VAL A 302 -9.30 -11.01 16.58
N ASP A 303 -9.14 -12.19 15.99
CA ASP A 303 -9.04 -13.43 16.76
C ASP A 303 -7.64 -13.57 17.40
N GLN A 304 -7.66 -13.92 18.69
CA GLN A 304 -6.49 -14.04 19.55
C GLN A 304 -6.15 -15.50 19.85
N SER A 305 -6.97 -16.46 19.40
CA SER A 305 -6.73 -17.91 19.55
C SER A 305 -5.37 -18.34 18.97
N LEU A 306 -4.97 -17.70 17.86
CA LEU A 306 -3.71 -17.91 17.14
C LEU A 306 -2.49 -17.21 17.79
N LEU A 307 -2.67 -16.47 18.89
CA LEU A 307 -1.70 -15.49 19.42
C LEU A 307 -1.28 -15.72 20.88
N VAL A 308 -1.01 -16.99 21.22
CA VAL A 308 -0.40 -17.49 22.48
C VAL A 308 -1.36 -17.58 23.68
N ALA A 309 -1.35 -18.76 24.32
CA ALA A 309 -2.04 -19.05 25.57
C ALA A 309 -1.79 -17.98 26.67
N GLY A 310 -2.77 -17.81 27.57
CA GLY A 310 -2.65 -16.97 28.77
C GLY A 310 -3.44 -15.64 28.76
N GLY A 311 -4.29 -15.39 27.76
CA GLY A 311 -5.21 -14.25 27.73
C GLY A 311 -4.56 -12.89 27.42
N GLY A 312 -5.40 -11.91 27.07
CA GLY A 312 -4.99 -10.55 26.69
C GLY A 312 -4.48 -10.42 25.25
N VAL A 313 -4.55 -9.20 24.72
CA VAL A 313 -4.22 -8.83 23.34
C VAL A 313 -2.72 -8.56 23.20
N ASP A 314 -2.01 -9.31 22.38
CA ASP A 314 -0.61 -9.03 22.02
C ASP A 314 -0.56 -7.84 21.03
N LEU A 315 -0.01 -6.71 21.49
CA LEU A 315 0.11 -5.49 20.69
C LEU A 315 1.04 -5.67 19.49
N ASP A 316 2.09 -6.47 19.60
CA ASP A 316 3.03 -6.69 18.49
C ASP A 316 2.38 -7.52 17.40
N ALA A 317 1.53 -8.49 17.77
CA ALA A 317 0.73 -9.27 16.83
C ALA A 317 -0.38 -8.43 16.18
N LEU A 318 -1.13 -7.64 16.95
CA LEU A 318 -2.13 -6.69 16.43
C LEU A 318 -1.50 -5.75 15.38
N ASN A 319 -0.33 -5.18 15.71
CA ASN A 319 0.44 -4.31 14.83
C ASN A 319 1.00 -5.01 13.58
N GLN A 320 1.31 -6.30 13.66
CA GLN A 320 1.77 -7.10 12.52
C GLN A 320 0.63 -7.46 11.58
N GLN A 321 -0.53 -7.85 12.11
CA GLN A 321 -1.70 -8.24 11.35
C GLN A 321 -2.28 -7.05 10.54
N ALA A 322 -2.30 -5.86 11.13
CA ALA A 322 -2.67 -4.66 10.42
C ALA A 322 -1.66 -4.32 9.28
N SER A 323 -0.44 -4.88 9.34
CA SER A 323 0.57 -4.77 8.28
C SER A 323 0.57 -5.90 7.23
N TRP A 324 -0.34 -6.90 7.35
CA TRP A 324 -0.20 -8.24 6.75
C TRP A 324 -0.31 -8.39 5.22
N TYR A 325 -0.05 -7.35 4.42
CA TYR A 325 0.50 -7.62 3.08
C TYR A 325 1.97 -8.07 3.19
N LYS A 326 2.12 -9.22 3.85
CA LYS A 326 3.29 -10.11 3.93
C LYS A 326 2.74 -11.53 3.72
N LEU A 327 2.14 -11.73 2.54
CA LEU A 327 2.10 -13.04 1.89
C LEU A 327 3.48 -13.70 2.04
N GLY A 328 3.52 -15.03 2.19
CA GLY A 328 4.66 -15.82 2.69
C GLY A 328 5.91 -15.87 1.81
N LEU A 329 6.37 -14.73 1.32
CA LEU A 329 7.70 -14.48 0.80
C LEU A 329 8.57 -14.03 1.97
N GLU A 330 9.32 -14.98 2.52
CA GLU A 330 10.69 -14.68 2.92
C GLU A 330 11.45 -14.35 1.63
N LEU A 331 11.40 -13.07 1.23
CA LEU A 331 12.50 -12.52 0.46
C LEU A 331 13.71 -12.58 1.40
N ASP A 332 14.68 -13.42 1.07
CA ASP A 332 16.00 -13.39 1.69
C ASP A 332 16.47 -11.93 1.74
N GLU A 333 17.02 -11.49 2.88
CA GLU A 333 17.69 -10.19 3.02
C GLU A 333 19.05 -10.22 2.30
N ALA A 334 19.03 -10.55 1.00
CA ALA A 334 20.11 -10.25 0.09
C ALA A 334 20.14 -8.73 -0.11
N THR A 335 21.00 -8.06 0.65
CA THR A 335 21.42 -6.70 0.35
C THR A 335 21.90 -6.66 -1.10
N VAL A 336 21.07 -6.14 -2.00
CA VAL A 336 21.44 -5.97 -3.41
C VAL A 336 22.53 -4.92 -3.43
N GLU A 337 23.78 -5.36 -3.55
CA GLU A 337 24.90 -4.45 -3.71
C GLU A 337 24.78 -3.83 -5.11
N VAL A 338 24.28 -2.58 -5.13
CA VAL A 338 23.97 -1.83 -6.35
C VAL A 338 25.28 -1.35 -7.00
N THR A 339 26.07 -2.31 -7.49
CA THR A 339 27.17 -2.01 -8.39
C THR A 339 26.57 -1.65 -9.75
N GLY A 340 26.85 -0.45 -10.26
CA GLY A 340 26.29 0.04 -11.53
C GLY A 340 26.83 -0.65 -12.79
N ARG A 341 27.29 -1.90 -12.67
CA ARG A 341 27.93 -2.71 -13.70
C ARG A 341 27.55 -4.19 -13.55
N PHE A 342 27.47 -4.88 -14.67
CA PHE A 342 27.22 -6.33 -14.74
C PHE A 342 28.43 -6.97 -15.42
N GLY A 343 29.40 -7.41 -14.62
CA GLY A 343 30.76 -7.64 -15.12
C GLY A 343 31.34 -6.36 -15.71
N ASP A 344 31.90 -6.41 -16.91
CA ASP A 344 32.45 -5.22 -17.58
C ASP A 344 31.39 -4.33 -18.27
N LEU A 345 30.12 -4.76 -18.28
CA LEU A 345 29.01 -4.07 -18.96
C LEU A 345 28.25 -3.16 -17.97
N GLY A 346 27.38 -2.28 -18.47
CA GLY A 346 26.69 -1.27 -17.66
C GLY A 346 27.43 0.07 -17.62
N GLY A 347 27.44 0.73 -16.46
CA GLY A 347 28.12 2.00 -16.19
C GLY A 347 27.30 3.26 -16.54
N GLN A 348 27.92 4.43 -16.34
CA GLN A 348 27.38 5.75 -16.66
C GLN A 348 28.25 6.44 -17.74
N TYR A 349 28.00 6.15 -19.01
CA TYR A 349 28.72 6.73 -20.14
C TYR A 349 28.03 8.01 -20.64
N VAL A 350 27.80 8.96 -19.73
CA VAL A 350 27.05 10.21 -19.98
C VAL A 350 27.91 11.46 -19.83
N PRO A 351 27.49 12.60 -20.41
CA PRO A 351 28.10 13.90 -20.11
C PRO A 351 28.01 14.24 -18.62
N GLU A 352 29.02 14.93 -18.09
CA GLU A 352 29.13 15.27 -16.66
C GLU A 352 27.87 15.95 -16.09
N ALA A 353 27.24 16.83 -16.87
CA ALA A 353 26.01 17.52 -16.49
C ALA A 353 24.79 16.62 -16.26
N MET A 354 24.86 15.32 -16.59
CA MET A 354 23.84 14.32 -16.23
C MET A 354 24.16 13.55 -14.94
N LYS A 355 25.39 13.58 -14.40
CA LYS A 355 25.72 12.77 -13.22
C LYS A 355 24.91 13.17 -11.99
N THR A 356 24.67 14.46 -11.78
CA THR A 356 23.90 14.94 -10.63
C THR A 356 22.47 14.39 -10.61
N CYS A 357 21.77 14.37 -11.75
CA CYS A 357 20.40 13.83 -11.80
C CYS A 357 20.35 12.30 -11.78
N LEU A 358 21.38 11.61 -12.27
CA LEU A 358 21.51 10.16 -12.10
C LEU A 358 21.80 9.76 -10.64
N ALA A 359 22.63 10.54 -9.93
CA ALA A 359 22.89 10.34 -8.51
C ALA A 359 21.67 10.66 -7.64
N GLU A 360 20.90 11.70 -7.98
CA GLU A 360 19.60 12.00 -7.37
C GLU A 360 18.60 10.85 -7.58
N LEU A 361 18.51 10.33 -8.81
CA LEU A 361 17.67 9.18 -9.16
C LEU A 361 18.09 7.91 -8.42
N GLU A 362 19.39 7.65 -8.31
CA GLU A 362 19.96 6.50 -7.61
C GLU A 362 19.70 6.59 -6.10
N ALA A 363 19.88 7.77 -5.49
CA ALA A 363 19.57 7.99 -4.08
C ALA A 363 18.06 7.81 -3.80
N GLY A 364 17.20 8.32 -4.69
CA GLY A 364 15.75 8.11 -4.62
C GLY A 364 15.36 6.63 -4.74
N PHE A 365 15.93 5.94 -5.73
CA PHE A 365 15.74 4.50 -5.93
C PHE A 365 16.18 3.68 -4.73
N ASN A 366 17.40 3.91 -4.23
CA ASN A 366 17.92 3.23 -3.05
C ASN A 366 17.09 3.54 -1.80
N SER A 367 16.58 4.77 -1.63
CA SER A 367 15.67 5.10 -0.52
C SER A 367 14.33 4.37 -0.64
N ALA A 368 13.82 4.18 -1.85
CA ALA A 368 12.52 3.57 -2.09
C ALA A 368 12.55 2.03 -1.98
N VAL A 369 13.55 1.37 -2.57
CA VAL A 369 13.65 -0.11 -2.47
C VAL A 369 14.00 -0.58 -1.05
N ASN A 370 14.60 0.29 -0.22
CA ASN A 370 14.82 0.04 1.20
C ASN A 370 13.66 0.51 2.10
N ASP A 371 12.57 1.06 1.53
CA ASP A 371 11.34 1.36 2.26
C ASP A 371 10.30 0.25 2.03
N PRO A 372 9.98 -0.57 3.07
CA PRO A 372 8.87 -1.52 2.99
C PRO A 372 7.52 -0.85 2.76
N GLY A 373 7.42 0.46 2.96
CA GLY A 373 6.28 1.28 2.60
C GLY A 373 6.08 1.35 1.09
N PHE A 374 7.07 1.90 0.39
CA PHE A 374 7.10 1.98 -1.07
C PHE A 374 6.75 0.66 -1.77
N TRP A 375 7.31 -0.48 -1.35
CA TRP A 375 7.00 -1.77 -1.99
C TRP A 375 5.53 -2.18 -1.89
N LYS A 376 4.90 -1.97 -0.73
CA LYS A 376 3.48 -2.29 -0.56
C LYS A 376 2.59 -1.36 -1.40
N GLU A 377 3.00 -0.11 -1.57
CA GLU A 377 2.35 0.84 -2.46
C GLU A 377 2.51 0.40 -3.94
N TYR A 378 3.74 0.06 -4.36
CA TYR A 378 4.08 -0.45 -5.68
C TYR A 378 3.23 -1.67 -6.07
N HIS A 379 3.06 -2.63 -5.16
CA HIS A 379 2.23 -3.81 -5.39
C HIS A 379 0.71 -3.50 -5.39
N SER A 380 0.22 -2.49 -4.67
CA SER A 380 -1.20 -2.13 -4.68
C SER A 380 -1.67 -1.43 -5.97
N TYR A 381 -0.77 -0.76 -6.70
CA TYR A 381 -1.13 -0.01 -7.92
C TYR A 381 -0.95 -0.77 -9.23
N GLY A 382 -0.50 -2.03 -9.20
CA GLY A 382 -0.30 -2.83 -10.42
C GLY A 382 0.83 -2.29 -11.31
N PHE A 383 2.08 -2.46 -10.87
CA PHE A 383 3.32 -2.18 -11.63
C PHE A 383 3.57 -0.70 -12.02
N CYS A 384 2.79 0.24 -11.47
CA CYS A 384 2.68 1.61 -11.99
C CYS A 384 3.28 2.72 -11.09
N LEU A 385 4.39 2.45 -10.38
CA LEU A 385 5.07 3.47 -9.54
C LEU A 385 6.54 3.70 -9.92
N LEU A 386 6.72 4.60 -10.89
CA LEU A 386 7.96 5.38 -11.10
C LEU A 386 7.70 6.91 -11.15
N ALA A 387 6.46 7.34 -10.97
CA ALA A 387 6.06 8.74 -11.13
C ALA A 387 6.16 9.58 -9.85
N ALA A 388 5.99 8.99 -8.67
CA ALA A 388 5.70 9.70 -7.42
C ALA A 388 6.90 10.38 -6.72
N TRP A 389 7.98 10.73 -7.43
CA TRP A 389 9.14 11.41 -6.83
C TRP A 389 9.31 12.86 -7.29
N ALA A 390 8.99 13.78 -6.37
CA ALA A 390 9.47 15.16 -6.23
C ALA A 390 9.31 16.15 -7.41
N LYS A 391 9.02 15.71 -8.64
CA LYS A 391 9.08 16.52 -9.86
C LYS A 391 7.71 16.59 -10.53
N PRO A 392 7.16 17.79 -10.79
CA PRO A 392 5.79 17.96 -11.30
C PRO A 392 5.59 17.56 -12.76
N SER A 393 6.65 17.18 -13.48
CA SER A 393 6.59 16.78 -14.89
C SER A 393 7.33 15.47 -15.15
N ILE A 394 6.79 14.67 -16.06
CA ILE A 394 7.36 13.42 -16.55
C ILE A 394 7.55 13.52 -18.07
N ILE A 395 8.69 13.03 -18.54
CA ILE A 395 8.95 12.74 -19.95
C ILE A 395 9.28 11.26 -20.14
N ALA A 396 8.85 10.68 -21.26
CA ALA A 396 9.16 9.30 -21.63
C ALA A 396 9.21 9.15 -23.16
N GLU A 397 10.00 8.21 -23.66
CA GLU A 397 9.95 7.75 -25.05
C GLU A 397 8.83 6.73 -25.28
N THR A 398 8.44 6.49 -26.53
CA THR A 398 7.73 5.26 -26.87
C THR A 398 7.96 4.84 -28.32
N GLY A 399 8.16 3.53 -28.53
CA GLY A 399 8.23 2.92 -29.85
C GLY A 399 6.86 2.42 -30.32
N ALA A 400 6.35 1.38 -29.66
CA ALA A 400 5.08 0.73 -29.99
C ALA A 400 3.85 1.37 -29.30
N GLY A 401 3.96 2.58 -28.76
CA GLY A 401 2.89 3.28 -28.01
C GLY A 401 2.71 2.83 -26.56
N HIS A 402 2.86 1.53 -26.26
CA HIS A 402 2.55 0.91 -24.96
C HIS A 402 3.20 1.61 -23.74
N HIS A 403 4.52 1.84 -23.75
CA HIS A 403 5.19 2.57 -22.65
C HIS A 403 4.68 4.00 -22.48
N GLY A 404 4.39 4.69 -23.60
CA GLY A 404 3.85 6.04 -23.58
C GLY A 404 2.43 6.10 -23.01
N TYR A 405 1.59 5.11 -23.35
CA TYR A 405 0.24 4.96 -22.82
C TYR A 405 0.24 4.64 -21.32
N ALA A 406 1.07 3.68 -20.88
CA ALA A 406 1.27 3.37 -19.46
C ALA A 406 1.73 4.60 -18.68
N THR A 407 2.77 5.30 -19.16
CA THR A 407 3.27 6.53 -18.55
C THR A 407 2.20 7.62 -18.48
N ALA A 408 1.39 7.79 -19.53
CA ALA A 408 0.31 8.78 -19.55
C ALA A 408 -0.78 8.48 -18.51
N ASN A 409 -1.23 7.22 -18.39
CA ASN A 409 -2.21 6.81 -17.37
C ASN A 409 -1.73 7.12 -15.95
N VAL A 410 -0.45 6.83 -15.65
CA VAL A 410 0.17 7.15 -14.36
C VAL A 410 0.22 8.66 -14.13
N CYS A 411 0.61 9.45 -15.14
CA CYS A 411 0.61 10.91 -15.03
C CYS A 411 -0.78 11.48 -14.75
N VAL A 412 -1.83 10.94 -15.38
CA VAL A 412 -3.22 11.33 -15.12
C VAL A 412 -3.63 11.00 -13.68
N LYS A 413 -3.35 9.78 -13.21
CA LYS A 413 -3.68 9.33 -11.83
C LYS A 413 -3.06 10.22 -10.76
N PHE A 414 -1.84 10.72 -10.98
CA PHE A 414 -1.10 11.56 -10.02
C PHE A 414 -1.10 13.07 -10.35
N GLY A 415 -1.90 13.53 -11.32
CA GLY A 415 -2.01 14.96 -11.67
C GLY A 415 -0.73 15.60 -12.22
N MET A 416 0.14 14.82 -12.85
CA MET A 416 1.46 15.24 -13.31
C MET A 416 1.47 15.68 -14.78
N LYS A 417 2.33 16.65 -15.12
CA LYS A 417 2.50 17.07 -16.52
C LYS A 417 3.27 16.02 -17.31
N CYS A 418 2.58 15.31 -18.21
CA CYS A 418 3.18 14.32 -19.10
C CYS A 418 3.69 14.94 -20.42
N THR A 419 4.77 14.39 -21.00
CA THR A 419 5.12 14.59 -22.41
C THR A 419 5.78 13.32 -22.96
N ILE A 420 5.09 12.68 -23.92
CA ILE A 420 5.54 11.44 -24.56
C ILE A 420 6.22 11.75 -25.90
N PHE A 421 7.39 11.16 -26.14
CA PHE A 421 8.13 11.25 -27.41
C PHE A 421 7.95 9.97 -28.22
N MET A 422 7.09 10.03 -29.24
CA MET A 422 6.89 8.96 -30.22
C MET A 422 7.46 9.38 -31.58
N GLY A 423 8.10 8.45 -32.30
CA GLY A 423 8.72 8.76 -33.59
C GLY A 423 7.82 8.57 -34.80
N ALA A 424 7.71 9.61 -35.63
CA ALA A 424 7.14 9.54 -36.97
C ALA A 424 8.12 8.88 -37.96
N ASP A 425 8.34 7.59 -37.75
CA ASP A 425 9.12 6.62 -38.54
C ASP A 425 10.63 6.87 -38.67
N ASN A 426 11.11 8.06 -39.06
CA ASN A 426 12.55 8.39 -39.00
C ASN A 426 13.01 8.81 -37.60
N ILE A 427 12.13 9.40 -36.78
CA ILE A 427 12.47 9.92 -35.44
C ILE A 427 12.43 8.81 -34.36
N ARG A 428 11.89 7.61 -34.64
CA ARG A 428 11.75 6.53 -33.63
C ARG A 428 13.06 6.19 -32.93
N ARG A 429 14.17 6.19 -33.68
CA ARG A 429 15.52 5.88 -33.19
C ARG A 429 16.18 7.02 -32.39
N GLN A 430 15.64 8.24 -32.45
CA GLN A 430 16.15 9.41 -31.72
C GLN A 430 15.25 9.86 -30.57
N ALA A 431 14.11 9.20 -30.30
CA ALA A 431 13.21 9.57 -29.20
C ALA A 431 13.93 9.62 -27.84
N LEU A 432 14.82 8.66 -27.55
CA LEU A 432 15.68 8.67 -26.36
C LEU A 432 16.64 9.87 -26.33
N ASN A 433 17.19 10.29 -27.47
CA ASN A 433 18.09 11.45 -27.55
C ASN A 433 17.31 12.77 -27.37
N VAL A 434 16.13 12.89 -27.97
CA VAL A 434 15.25 14.07 -27.82
C VAL A 434 14.73 14.20 -26.38
N ALA A 435 14.35 13.08 -25.74
CA ALA A 435 13.97 13.06 -24.33
C ALA A 435 15.14 13.51 -23.43
N ARG A 436 16.37 13.04 -23.70
CA ARG A 436 17.58 13.49 -22.97
C ARG A 436 17.87 14.97 -23.16
N ILE A 437 17.76 15.49 -24.37
CA ILE A 437 17.90 16.94 -24.66
C ILE A 437 16.87 17.75 -23.86
N ARG A 438 15.62 17.27 -23.71
CA ARG A 438 14.62 17.90 -22.85
C ARG A 438 14.92 17.78 -21.36
N LEU A 439 15.50 16.66 -20.92
CA LEU A 439 15.95 16.46 -19.54
C LEU A 439 17.04 17.48 -19.16
N PHE A 440 18.03 17.73 -20.04
CA PHE A 440 19.07 18.75 -19.85
C PHE A 440 18.50 20.15 -19.56
N VAL A 441 17.36 20.52 -20.17
CA VAL A 441 16.76 21.85 -20.00
C VAL A 441 15.98 21.99 -18.69
N ASN A 442 15.46 20.90 -18.11
CA ASN A 442 14.51 20.95 -16.99
C ASN A 442 14.86 19.98 -15.84
N LEU A 443 16.15 19.77 -15.57
CA LEU A 443 16.66 18.80 -14.58
C LEU A 443 15.99 18.88 -13.19
N ASN A 444 15.64 20.09 -12.73
CA ASN A 444 15.07 20.32 -11.41
C ASN A 444 13.56 20.00 -11.31
N THR A 445 12.83 19.96 -12.43
CA THR A 445 11.35 19.91 -12.46
C THR A 445 10.79 18.73 -13.24
N THR A 446 11.65 17.97 -13.93
CA THR A 446 11.25 16.91 -14.85
C THR A 446 11.95 15.59 -14.53
N HIS A 447 11.17 14.51 -14.43
CA HIS A 447 11.66 13.13 -14.34
C HIS A 447 11.62 12.47 -15.72
N PHE A 448 12.60 11.62 -16.04
CA PHE A 448 12.62 10.82 -17.27
C PHE A 448 12.38 9.34 -16.96
N ILE A 449 11.28 8.77 -17.48
CA ILE A 449 10.94 7.36 -17.31
C ILE A 449 11.28 6.60 -18.60
N ILE A 450 12.33 5.78 -18.52
CA ILE A 450 12.75 4.87 -19.59
C ILE A 450 11.91 3.58 -19.56
N GLY A 451 11.59 3.02 -20.73
CA GLY A 451 10.73 1.83 -20.86
C GLY A 451 11.46 0.48 -20.96
N LEU A 452 12.78 0.46 -20.73
CA LEU A 452 13.70 -0.66 -21.04
C LEU A 452 14.83 -0.67 -20.00
N ALA A 453 15.38 -1.84 -19.60
CA ALA A 453 16.48 -1.92 -18.64
C ALA A 453 17.87 -1.69 -19.30
N VAL A 454 17.94 -0.61 -20.08
CA VAL A 454 19.13 -0.07 -20.73
C VAL A 454 19.41 1.34 -20.21
N GLY A 455 20.40 2.02 -20.79
CA GLY A 455 20.80 3.35 -20.37
C GLY A 455 21.71 3.36 -19.14
N PRO A 456 22.19 4.54 -18.73
CA PRO A 456 23.15 4.67 -17.64
C PRO A 456 22.54 4.18 -16.33
N HIS A 457 23.39 3.64 -15.46
CA HIS A 457 23.03 3.41 -14.05
C HIS A 457 22.40 4.66 -13.43
N PRO A 458 21.27 4.59 -12.69
CA PRO A 458 20.60 3.39 -12.16
C PRO A 458 19.57 2.69 -13.05
N PHE A 459 19.28 3.20 -14.26
CA PHE A 459 18.11 2.77 -15.05
C PHE A 459 17.97 1.25 -15.26
N PRO A 460 19.01 0.47 -15.66
CA PRO A 460 18.90 -0.98 -15.80
C PRO A 460 18.46 -1.67 -14.51
N THR A 461 19.11 -1.32 -13.38
CA THR A 461 18.82 -1.90 -12.07
C THR A 461 17.41 -1.53 -11.61
N THR A 462 16.98 -0.29 -11.85
CA THR A 462 15.63 0.18 -11.50
C THR A 462 14.55 -0.56 -12.27
N VAL A 463 14.64 -0.63 -13.60
CA VAL A 463 13.63 -1.32 -14.43
C VAL A 463 13.57 -2.81 -14.09
N ARG A 464 14.73 -3.49 -14.00
CA ARG A 464 14.80 -4.91 -13.60
C ARG A 464 14.15 -5.16 -12.24
N THR A 465 14.48 -4.33 -11.25
CA THR A 465 13.99 -4.50 -9.86
C THR A 465 12.48 -4.34 -9.77
N PHE A 466 11.87 -3.45 -10.57
CA PHE A 466 10.41 -3.30 -10.59
C PHE A 466 9.71 -4.36 -11.47
N GLN A 467 10.41 -4.97 -12.43
CA GLN A 467 9.89 -6.08 -13.25
C GLN A 467 10.11 -7.48 -12.62
N SER A 468 10.84 -7.61 -11.50
CA SER A 468 11.25 -8.94 -10.95
C SER A 468 10.06 -9.84 -10.59
N VAL A 469 8.96 -9.22 -10.19
CA VAL A 469 7.65 -9.83 -9.90
C VAL A 469 7.15 -10.76 -11.00
N ILE A 470 7.47 -10.50 -12.28
CA ILE A 470 7.15 -11.37 -13.42
C ILE A 470 7.88 -12.73 -13.34
N GLY A 471 9.01 -12.81 -12.62
CA GLY A 471 9.67 -14.06 -12.28
C GLY A 471 9.17 -14.69 -10.97
N ASP A 472 8.85 -13.87 -9.97
CA ASP A 472 8.46 -14.33 -8.63
C ASP A 472 7.03 -14.93 -8.59
N GLU A 473 6.09 -14.37 -9.36
CA GLU A 473 4.72 -14.88 -9.46
C GLU A 473 4.65 -16.27 -10.11
N PRO A 474 5.17 -16.53 -11.33
CA PRO A 474 5.15 -17.86 -11.94
C PRO A 474 5.94 -18.90 -11.13
N LYS A 475 7.04 -18.49 -10.48
CA LYS A 475 7.80 -19.36 -9.57
C LYS A 475 6.95 -19.83 -8.39
N SER A 476 6.09 -18.97 -7.87
CA SER A 476 5.15 -19.28 -6.79
C SER A 476 3.98 -20.14 -7.28
N GLN A 477 3.38 -19.79 -8.42
CA GLN A 477 2.30 -20.54 -9.07
C GLN A 477 2.73 -21.97 -9.41
N MET A 478 3.86 -22.16 -10.10
CA MET A 478 4.43 -23.48 -10.43
C MET A 478 4.67 -24.35 -9.20
N LYS A 479 5.14 -23.75 -8.09
CA LYS A 479 5.37 -24.47 -6.83
C LYS A 479 4.05 -24.88 -6.16
N GLN A 480 2.99 -24.08 -6.28
CA GLN A 480 1.67 -24.39 -5.73
C GLN A 480 0.92 -25.44 -6.56
N GLU A 481 0.91 -25.31 -7.89
CA GLU A 481 0.14 -26.16 -8.79
C GLU A 481 0.82 -27.49 -9.11
N LEU A 482 2.15 -27.48 -9.29
CA LEU A 482 2.93 -28.62 -9.80
C LEU A 482 4.00 -29.12 -8.82
N GLY A 483 4.14 -28.49 -7.65
CA GLY A 483 5.11 -28.88 -6.61
C GLY A 483 6.59 -28.71 -6.99
N LYS A 484 6.90 -28.18 -8.18
CA LYS A 484 8.25 -28.04 -8.73
C LYS A 484 8.47 -26.70 -9.43
N LEU A 485 9.73 -26.36 -9.66
CA LEU A 485 10.13 -25.26 -10.54
C LEU A 485 9.94 -25.65 -12.02
N PRO A 486 9.77 -24.68 -12.94
CA PRO A 486 9.74 -24.95 -14.38
C PRO A 486 11.08 -25.52 -14.87
N ASP A 487 11.02 -26.50 -15.77
CA ASP A 487 12.21 -27.12 -16.35
C ASP A 487 12.96 -26.15 -17.29
N ALA A 488 12.23 -25.21 -17.90
CA ALA A 488 12.75 -24.06 -18.61
C ALA A 488 11.76 -22.88 -18.53
N VAL A 489 12.28 -21.66 -18.47
CA VAL A 489 11.48 -20.43 -18.65
C VAL A 489 11.86 -19.82 -20.00
N VAL A 490 10.92 -19.82 -20.94
CA VAL A 490 11.10 -19.18 -22.24
C VAL A 490 10.45 -17.81 -22.20
N VAL A 491 11.26 -16.83 -21.82
CA VAL A 491 11.04 -15.46 -22.29
C VAL A 491 11.77 -15.33 -23.62
N CYS A 492 11.24 -14.53 -24.52
CA CYS A 492 12.06 -14.04 -25.62
C CYS A 492 12.77 -12.75 -25.11
N LEU A 493 13.59 -12.00 -25.88
CA LEU A 493 14.26 -10.76 -25.41
C LEU A 493 14.32 -9.58 -26.43
N GLY A 494 13.54 -8.51 -26.24
CA GLY A 494 13.55 -7.33 -27.13
C GLY A 494 14.69 -6.36 -26.81
N GLY A 495 14.37 -5.07 -26.66
CA GLY A 495 15.24 -4.15 -25.90
C GLY A 495 15.36 -4.48 -24.40
N GLY A 496 14.83 -5.64 -23.96
CA GLY A 496 14.88 -6.10 -22.58
C GLY A 496 13.77 -7.03 -22.10
N SER A 497 12.55 -6.86 -22.63
CA SER A 497 11.33 -7.51 -22.11
C SER A 497 10.55 -8.28 -23.18
N ASN A 498 11.24 -9.13 -23.96
CA ASN A 498 10.71 -10.03 -25.02
C ASN A 498 10.49 -9.37 -26.40
N ALA A 499 10.91 -9.88 -27.60
CA ALA A 499 11.56 -11.08 -28.13
C ALA A 499 12.92 -10.88 -28.93
N ALA A 500 13.83 -11.88 -29.02
CA ALA A 500 15.14 -11.76 -29.72
C ALA A 500 14.97 -11.80 -31.24
N ALA A 501 14.86 -10.62 -31.83
CA ALA A 501 14.33 -10.44 -33.16
C ALA A 501 15.36 -10.70 -34.27
N GLY A 502 15.15 -11.82 -34.97
CA GLY A 502 15.92 -12.20 -36.15
C GLY A 502 15.57 -11.45 -37.43
N GLY A 503 14.49 -10.67 -37.44
CA GLY A 503 14.03 -9.93 -38.62
C GLY A 503 13.86 -10.85 -39.84
N ASP A 504 14.50 -10.48 -40.95
CA ASP A 504 14.55 -11.29 -42.17
C ASP A 504 15.47 -12.52 -42.02
N GLY A 505 16.48 -12.45 -41.14
CA GLY A 505 17.44 -13.52 -40.85
C GLY A 505 18.80 -13.00 -40.38
N LEU A 506 19.53 -13.80 -39.59
CA LEU A 506 20.90 -13.48 -39.11
C LEU A 506 21.95 -13.36 -40.23
N ASN A 507 21.65 -13.93 -41.40
CA ASN A 507 22.43 -13.83 -42.62
C ASN A 507 22.13 -12.55 -43.44
N THR A 508 21.33 -11.63 -42.89
CA THR A 508 20.95 -10.36 -43.50
C THR A 508 21.32 -9.21 -42.56
N SER A 509 21.44 -7.99 -43.09
CA SER A 509 21.55 -6.78 -42.25
C SER A 509 20.23 -6.37 -41.57
N ARG A 510 19.12 -7.05 -41.88
CA ARG A 510 17.77 -6.68 -41.40
C ARG A 510 17.35 -7.57 -40.21
N HIS A 511 17.98 -7.33 -39.07
CA HIS A 511 17.63 -7.97 -37.79
C HIS A 511 17.89 -7.03 -36.59
N SER A 512 17.49 -7.43 -35.38
CA SER A 512 17.80 -6.73 -34.12
C SER A 512 18.51 -7.65 -33.10
N ALA A 513 19.15 -8.71 -33.57
CA ALA A 513 19.75 -9.75 -32.72
C ALA A 513 21.13 -9.34 -32.14
N SER A 514 21.18 -8.25 -31.38
CA SER A 514 22.41 -7.65 -30.82
C SER A 514 23.25 -8.62 -29.97
N LEU A 515 22.60 -9.57 -29.28
CA LEU A 515 23.31 -10.61 -28.50
C LEU A 515 23.84 -11.77 -29.34
N SER A 516 23.42 -11.92 -30.60
CA SER A 516 23.86 -12.99 -31.50
C SER A 516 24.88 -12.50 -32.53
N SER A 517 24.67 -11.31 -33.10
CA SER A 517 25.50 -10.74 -34.18
C SER A 517 26.18 -9.41 -33.83
N GLY A 518 25.93 -8.86 -32.65
CA GLY A 518 26.52 -7.59 -32.22
C GLY A 518 27.89 -7.75 -31.53
N SER A 519 28.54 -6.62 -31.29
CA SER A 519 29.80 -6.51 -30.54
C SER A 519 29.66 -5.51 -29.40
N VAL A 520 30.61 -5.49 -28.45
CA VAL A 520 30.53 -4.60 -27.29
C VAL A 520 30.83 -3.16 -27.71
N GLY A 521 29.93 -2.24 -27.39
CA GLY A 521 30.04 -0.81 -27.67
C GLY A 521 29.40 0.03 -26.57
N VAL A 522 29.31 1.34 -26.80
CA VAL A 522 28.63 2.28 -25.91
C VAL A 522 27.47 2.91 -26.66
N LEU A 523 26.25 2.68 -26.20
CA LEU A 523 25.03 3.20 -26.80
C LEU A 523 24.09 3.69 -25.70
N TYR A 524 23.45 4.84 -25.94
CA TYR A 524 22.54 5.50 -25.00
C TYR A 524 23.08 5.59 -23.56
N GLY A 525 24.39 5.83 -23.41
CA GLY A 525 25.02 6.09 -22.11
C GLY A 525 25.36 4.86 -21.27
N VAL A 526 25.35 3.67 -21.87
CA VAL A 526 25.70 2.40 -21.21
C VAL A 526 26.61 1.56 -22.11
N ARG A 527 27.52 0.76 -21.52
CA ARG A 527 28.34 -0.20 -22.25
C ARG A 527 27.60 -1.54 -22.37
N ILE A 528 27.27 -1.93 -23.59
CA ILE A 528 26.38 -3.06 -23.91
C ILE A 528 26.80 -3.72 -25.23
N TYR A 529 26.19 -4.86 -25.58
CA TYR A 529 26.25 -5.38 -26.95
C TYR A 529 25.38 -4.52 -27.87
N VAL A 530 25.92 -4.17 -29.04
CA VAL A 530 25.25 -3.35 -30.06
C VAL A 530 25.50 -3.92 -31.46
N LEU A 531 24.56 -3.68 -32.36
CA LEU A 531 24.79 -3.77 -33.79
C LEU A 531 25.56 -2.52 -34.22
N GLN A 532 26.82 -2.69 -34.62
CA GLN A 532 27.70 -1.60 -35.07
C GLN A 532 28.64 -2.08 -36.18
N ASP A 533 29.08 -1.16 -37.03
CA ASP A 533 30.07 -1.42 -38.06
C ASP A 533 31.51 -1.47 -37.48
N GLN A 534 32.49 -1.72 -38.36
CA GLN A 534 33.91 -1.74 -37.99
C GLN A 534 34.46 -0.40 -37.47
N ASN A 535 33.75 0.71 -37.69
CA ASN A 535 34.11 2.06 -37.22
C ASN A 535 33.38 2.44 -35.92
N GLY A 536 32.58 1.53 -35.35
CA GLY A 536 31.74 1.79 -34.18
C GLY A 536 30.48 2.61 -34.48
N GLN A 537 30.08 2.76 -35.74
CA GLN A 537 28.81 3.39 -36.12
C GLN A 537 27.66 2.41 -35.89
N ILE A 538 26.64 2.85 -35.15
CA ILE A 538 25.48 2.02 -34.80
C ILE A 538 24.73 1.66 -36.08
N SER A 539 24.55 0.37 -36.31
CA SER A 539 23.89 -0.19 -37.48
C SER A 539 22.37 -0.15 -37.33
N ASP A 540 21.69 -0.12 -38.47
CA ASP A 540 20.25 -0.22 -38.55
C ASP A 540 19.73 -1.56 -38.01
N SER A 541 18.74 -1.50 -37.12
CA SER A 541 17.97 -2.65 -36.65
C SER A 541 16.69 -2.85 -37.46
N HIS A 542 16.19 -4.10 -37.49
CA HIS A 542 14.91 -4.43 -38.10
C HIS A 542 14.16 -5.58 -37.41
N SER A 543 12.84 -5.42 -37.25
CA SER A 543 11.87 -6.48 -36.99
C SER A 543 10.46 -6.00 -37.33
N VAL A 544 9.58 -6.94 -37.66
CA VAL A 544 8.13 -6.73 -37.77
C VAL A 544 7.51 -6.25 -36.45
N SER A 545 8.09 -6.61 -35.30
CA SER A 545 7.61 -6.15 -34.00
C SER A 545 8.36 -4.89 -33.55
N VAL A 546 7.63 -3.78 -33.46
CA VAL A 546 8.17 -2.45 -33.14
C VAL A 546 8.86 -2.41 -31.78
N GLY A 547 8.40 -3.20 -30.80
CA GLY A 547 9.03 -3.28 -29.47
C GLY A 547 10.41 -3.96 -29.47
N LEU A 548 10.77 -4.65 -30.55
CA LEU A 548 12.01 -5.44 -30.69
C LEU A 548 13.02 -4.78 -31.64
N ASN A 549 12.61 -3.70 -32.29
CA ASN A 549 13.41 -3.00 -33.27
C ASN A 549 14.38 -2.02 -32.57
N TYR A 550 15.39 -2.58 -31.91
CA TYR A 550 16.38 -1.87 -31.12
C TYR A 550 17.79 -2.45 -31.36
N PRO A 551 18.82 -1.63 -31.65
CA PRO A 551 20.14 -2.11 -32.05
C PRO A 551 21.09 -2.42 -30.89
N GLY A 552 20.59 -2.45 -29.64
CA GLY A 552 21.38 -2.78 -28.45
C GLY A 552 20.83 -4.02 -27.70
N ALA A 553 21.43 -4.33 -26.56
CA ALA A 553 20.94 -5.33 -25.60
C ALA A 553 21.17 -4.86 -24.16
N GLU A 554 20.46 -5.43 -23.19
CA GLU A 554 20.66 -5.07 -21.78
C GLU A 554 21.99 -5.59 -21.22
N PRO A 555 22.64 -4.85 -20.30
CA PRO A 555 23.94 -5.24 -19.76
C PRO A 555 23.87 -6.50 -18.90
N GLU A 556 22.78 -6.71 -18.16
CA GLU A 556 22.59 -7.91 -17.33
C GLU A 556 22.35 -9.16 -18.18
N LEU A 557 21.50 -9.08 -19.21
CA LEU A 557 21.29 -10.17 -20.18
C LEU A 557 22.59 -10.55 -20.90
N ALA A 558 23.38 -9.56 -21.33
CA ALA A 558 24.67 -9.79 -21.92
C ALA A 558 25.68 -10.44 -20.96
N ASN A 559 25.63 -10.09 -19.67
CA ASN A 559 26.40 -10.75 -18.61
C ASN A 559 25.91 -12.19 -18.35
N LEU A 560 24.60 -12.46 -18.42
CA LEU A 560 24.05 -13.84 -18.35
C LEU A 560 24.50 -14.69 -19.54
N LYS A 561 24.60 -14.11 -20.75
CA LYS A 561 25.21 -14.76 -21.92
C LYS A 561 26.68 -15.11 -21.65
N TYR A 562 27.46 -14.12 -21.19
CA TYR A 562 28.90 -14.29 -20.95
C TYR A 562 29.20 -15.40 -19.92
N ASN A 563 28.38 -15.49 -18.86
CA ASN A 563 28.53 -16.49 -17.80
C ASN A 563 27.79 -17.82 -18.09
N ASN A 564 27.32 -18.06 -19.32
CA ASN A 564 26.56 -19.26 -19.72
C ASN A 564 25.33 -19.56 -18.83
N ARG A 565 24.71 -18.52 -18.26
CA ARG A 565 23.54 -18.61 -17.37
C ARG A 565 22.20 -18.56 -18.12
N ALA A 566 22.21 -18.14 -19.39
CA ALA A 566 21.03 -18.10 -20.25
C ALA A 566 21.42 -18.42 -21.71
N THR A 567 20.49 -19.02 -22.46
CA THR A 567 20.66 -19.35 -23.89
C THR A 567 19.83 -18.40 -24.75
N PHE A 568 20.44 -17.81 -25.77
CA PHE A 568 19.84 -16.76 -26.59
C PHE A 568 19.51 -17.31 -27.98
N LEU A 569 18.23 -17.58 -28.22
CA LEU A 569 17.70 -18.12 -29.47
C LEU A 569 17.10 -17.00 -30.33
N VAL A 570 17.18 -17.14 -31.66
CA VAL A 570 16.71 -16.12 -32.61
C VAL A 570 15.51 -16.62 -33.40
N ALA A 571 14.45 -15.80 -33.43
CA ALA A 571 13.26 -16.04 -34.23
C ALA A 571 13.13 -14.98 -35.34
N THR A 572 13.02 -15.41 -36.59
CA THR A 572 12.74 -14.52 -37.73
C THR A 572 11.28 -14.08 -37.73
N ASP A 573 10.97 -12.97 -38.39
CA ASP A 573 9.62 -12.39 -38.42
C ASP A 573 8.57 -13.39 -38.95
N ASN A 574 8.93 -14.23 -39.93
CA ASN A 574 8.10 -15.34 -40.41
C ASN A 574 7.82 -16.39 -39.31
N ARG A 575 8.80 -16.74 -38.47
CA ARG A 575 8.59 -17.63 -37.32
C ARG A 575 7.68 -16.99 -36.27
N CYS A 576 7.86 -15.70 -35.98
CA CYS A 576 7.03 -14.94 -35.06
C CYS A 576 5.56 -14.88 -35.54
N LEU A 577 5.32 -14.57 -36.82
CA LEU A 577 3.97 -14.53 -37.41
C LEU A 577 3.29 -15.90 -37.42
N ARG A 578 4.03 -17.00 -37.64
CA ARG A 578 3.51 -18.37 -37.51
C ARG A 578 3.12 -18.68 -36.07
N GLY A 579 3.94 -18.32 -35.09
CA GLY A 579 3.64 -18.48 -33.67
C GLY A 579 2.38 -17.70 -33.27
N PHE A 580 2.28 -16.44 -33.70
CA PHE A 580 1.08 -15.63 -33.50
C PHE A 580 -0.17 -16.26 -34.13
N SER A 581 -0.09 -16.74 -35.38
CA SER A 581 -1.22 -17.42 -36.03
C SER A 581 -1.58 -18.77 -35.39
N ALA A 582 -0.64 -19.44 -34.71
CA ALA A 582 -0.93 -20.67 -33.98
C ALA A 582 -1.64 -20.38 -32.65
N LEU A 583 -1.18 -19.36 -31.92
CA LEU A 583 -1.79 -18.95 -30.64
C LEU A 583 -3.26 -18.49 -30.80
N ASN A 584 -3.59 -17.80 -31.89
CA ASN A 584 -4.98 -17.41 -32.21
C ASN A 584 -5.90 -18.58 -32.64
N ARG A 585 -5.40 -19.83 -32.66
CA ARG A 585 -6.17 -21.04 -33.00
C ARG A 585 -6.27 -22.03 -31.82
N LEU A 586 -5.69 -21.66 -30.67
CA LEU A 586 -5.86 -22.31 -29.38
C LEU A 586 -7.02 -21.65 -28.64
#